data_AF-A0A293MDM1-F1
#
_entry.id   AF-A0A293MDM1-F1
#
_cell.length_a   1.000
_cell.length_b   1.000
_cell.length_c   1.000
_cell.angle_alpha   90.00
_cell.angle_beta   90.00
_cell.angle_gamma   90.00
#
_symmetry.space_group_name_H-M   'P 1'
#
loop_
_entity.id
_entity.type
_entity.pdbx_description
1 polymer ?
#
loop_
_entity_poly.entity_id
_entity_poly.type
_entity_poly.pdbx_seq_one_letter_code
_entity_poly.pdbx_strand_id
1 'polypeptide(L)'
;MEHATVVECYMNGNTPEMRESWNDAGFKNRVLNKGTQGVTFLARRFENGILTCSFFRDHHTLTEAHMFDTRSNSYHVMLASGPLTSTHDKLQHTIRRVSPENMNLNLNYVSTAKEQKDLLVQLHGSLMLVAWLFFVSTSILIARYYKKVWEATTICGVKPWFAFHRVFMILSLMLMIAALVLIFYRIGGWSLTNNPHPILGIVSTSLAVIQPFMAAFRCGATAPNRYIFNWLHWLNGNTALILAVIAIFFAPSLSKAQLEEAEWFIYVVVAFVIFNVVIHIIMQLHQWGMDRKVASNDIKMTDRSNGSAGHVEEMPITLKDAPGGGFRRFVLGVLPECHLCYKYIYSVCDFSVKHRPPLMRKKLFQL
;
A
#
# COMPACT_ATOMS: atom_id res chain seq x y z
N MET A 1 7.72 -24.63 -8.51
CA MET A 1 8.08 -25.08 -9.87
C MET A 1 9.30 -25.95 -9.69
N GLU A 2 9.16 -27.26 -9.84
CA GLU A 2 10.29 -28.20 -9.66
C GLU A 2 11.20 -28.16 -10.89
N HIS A 3 10.64 -28.20 -12.11
CA HIS A 3 11.41 -28.13 -13.35
C HIS A 3 10.61 -27.44 -14.48
N ALA A 4 11.27 -26.63 -15.32
CA ALA A 4 10.63 -26.04 -16.49
C ALA A 4 11.58 -25.88 -17.68
N THR A 5 11.10 -26.26 -18.87
CA THR A 5 11.73 -25.98 -20.17
C THR A 5 11.37 -24.57 -20.63
N VAL A 6 12.36 -23.82 -21.12
CA VAL A 6 12.19 -22.40 -21.46
C VAL A 6 12.81 -22.13 -22.83
N VAL A 7 12.04 -21.50 -23.72
CA VAL A 7 12.56 -20.89 -24.95
C VAL A 7 12.77 -19.41 -24.69
N GLU A 8 14.01 -18.96 -24.88
CA GLU A 8 14.39 -17.57 -24.74
C GLU A 8 14.35 -16.86 -26.09
N CYS A 9 13.98 -15.59 -26.04
CA CYS A 9 13.99 -14.67 -27.16
C CYS A 9 14.56 -13.36 -26.66
N TYR A 10 15.72 -12.95 -27.18
CA TYR A 10 16.45 -11.79 -26.67
C TYR A 10 17.16 -11.03 -27.78
N MET A 11 17.64 -9.83 -27.47
CA MET A 11 18.46 -9.02 -28.36
C MET A 11 19.94 -9.20 -28.02
N ASN A 12 20.73 -9.67 -28.98
CA ASN A 12 22.18 -9.64 -28.94
C ASN A 12 22.65 -8.41 -29.74
N GLY A 13 22.92 -7.31 -29.05
CA GLY A 13 23.09 -6.00 -29.68
C GLY A 13 21.83 -5.60 -30.46
N ASN A 14 21.95 -5.51 -31.80
CA ASN A 14 20.82 -5.20 -32.69
C ASN A 14 20.23 -6.44 -33.39
N THR A 15 20.67 -7.64 -33.02
CA THR A 15 20.22 -8.88 -33.67
C THR A 15 19.31 -9.68 -32.73
N PRO A 16 18.09 -10.05 -33.16
CA PRO A 16 17.23 -10.91 -32.36
C PRO A 16 17.74 -12.35 -32.40
N GLU A 17 17.88 -12.96 -31.23
CA GLU A 17 18.36 -14.33 -31.05
C GLU A 17 17.38 -15.16 -30.20
N MET A 18 17.48 -16.48 -30.34
CA MET A 18 16.70 -17.46 -29.56
C MET A 18 17.60 -18.60 -29.13
N ARG A 19 17.34 -19.12 -27.93
CA ARG A 19 18.02 -20.30 -27.39
C ARG A 19 17.11 -21.03 -26.41
N GLU A 20 17.47 -22.26 -26.07
CA GLU A 20 16.75 -23.00 -25.03
C GLU A 20 17.48 -22.90 -23.69
N SER A 21 16.72 -22.94 -22.61
CA SER A 21 17.25 -23.01 -21.25
C SER A 21 16.36 -23.87 -20.37
N TRP A 22 16.91 -24.22 -19.21
CA TRP A 22 16.29 -25.07 -18.22
C TRP A 22 16.22 -24.36 -16.88
N ASN A 23 15.03 -24.33 -16.28
CA ASN A 23 14.84 -23.91 -14.90
C ASN A 23 14.87 -25.14 -13.99
N ASP A 24 15.87 -25.16 -13.11
CA ASP A 24 16.04 -26.16 -12.08
C ASP A 24 15.31 -25.74 -10.79
N ALA A 25 15.28 -26.65 -9.81
CA ALA A 25 14.71 -26.40 -8.50
C ALA A 25 15.38 -25.19 -7.85
N GLY A 26 14.57 -24.34 -7.18
CA GLY A 26 15.08 -23.12 -6.54
C GLY A 26 15.30 -21.94 -7.50
N PHE A 27 14.60 -21.89 -8.64
CA PHE A 27 14.61 -20.78 -9.61
C PHE A 27 15.97 -20.52 -10.29
N LYS A 28 16.86 -21.52 -10.29
CA LYS A 28 18.13 -21.43 -11.02
C LYS A 28 17.90 -21.75 -12.49
N ASN A 29 18.44 -20.92 -13.37
CA ASN A 29 18.38 -21.15 -14.80
C ASN A 29 19.76 -21.53 -15.37
N ARG A 30 19.78 -22.46 -16.33
CA ARG A 30 20.96 -22.76 -17.15
C ARG A 30 20.60 -22.81 -18.64
N VAL A 31 21.46 -22.30 -19.50
CA VAL A 31 21.33 -22.44 -20.96
C VAL A 31 21.59 -23.89 -21.35
N LEU A 32 20.80 -24.42 -22.28
CA LEU A 32 21.01 -25.76 -22.81
C LEU A 32 22.05 -25.72 -23.93
N ASN A 33 23.15 -26.46 -23.75
CA ASN A 33 24.22 -26.56 -24.74
C ASN A 33 23.83 -27.43 -25.95
N LYS A 34 22.89 -28.36 -25.75
CA LYS A 34 22.35 -29.23 -26.79
C LYS A 34 20.86 -28.93 -26.93
N GLY A 35 20.43 -28.60 -28.15
CA GLY A 35 19.03 -28.36 -28.45
C GLY A 35 18.17 -29.59 -28.15
N THR A 36 16.94 -29.35 -27.71
CA THR A 36 15.95 -30.41 -27.49
C THR A 36 15.53 -30.96 -28.85
N GLN A 37 15.59 -32.28 -29.02
CA GLN A 37 15.07 -32.91 -30.24
C GLN A 37 13.56 -32.64 -30.36
N GLY A 38 13.13 -32.16 -31.52
CA GLY A 38 11.75 -31.76 -31.76
C GLY A 38 11.44 -30.28 -31.48
N VAL A 39 12.43 -29.47 -31.08
CA VAL A 39 12.30 -28.01 -30.98
C VAL A 39 13.06 -27.36 -32.13
N THR A 40 12.40 -26.48 -32.90
CA THR A 40 13.02 -25.73 -33.99
C THR A 40 12.65 -24.26 -33.94
N PHE A 41 13.60 -23.38 -34.25
CA PHE A 41 13.35 -21.93 -34.31
C PHE A 41 12.98 -21.53 -35.72
N LEU A 42 11.83 -20.88 -35.88
CA LEU A 42 11.23 -20.56 -37.18
C LEU A 42 11.52 -19.13 -37.63
N ALA A 43 11.28 -18.15 -36.74
CA ALA A 43 11.40 -16.74 -37.09
C ALA A 43 11.82 -15.89 -35.90
N ARG A 44 12.57 -14.83 -36.18
CA ARG A 44 13.10 -13.86 -35.22
C ARG A 44 13.00 -12.47 -35.86
N ARG A 45 12.28 -11.55 -35.24
CA ARG A 45 12.03 -10.22 -35.81
C ARG A 45 11.96 -9.17 -34.70
N PHE A 46 12.63 -8.05 -34.91
CA PHE A 46 12.50 -6.89 -34.03
C PHE A 46 12.05 -5.68 -34.86
N GLU A 47 10.79 -5.29 -34.71
CA GLU A 47 10.20 -4.18 -35.44
C GLU A 47 9.29 -3.35 -34.55
N ASN A 48 9.34 -2.02 -34.70
CA ASN A 48 8.53 -1.07 -33.93
C ASN A 48 8.63 -1.28 -32.40
N GLY A 49 9.82 -1.66 -31.92
CA GLY A 49 10.06 -1.95 -30.50
C GLY A 49 9.50 -3.29 -30.01
N ILE A 50 8.96 -4.14 -30.90
CA ILE A 50 8.39 -5.44 -30.55
C ILE A 50 9.34 -6.54 -31.04
N LEU A 51 9.81 -7.35 -30.08
CA LEU A 51 10.57 -8.56 -30.34
C LEU A 51 9.61 -9.75 -30.52
N THR A 52 9.57 -10.29 -31.73
CA THR A 52 8.74 -11.44 -32.11
C THR A 52 9.64 -12.64 -32.39
N CYS A 53 9.37 -13.74 -31.69
CA CYS A 53 10.05 -15.02 -31.91
C CYS A 53 9.02 -16.13 -32.11
N SER A 54 9.27 -16.96 -33.13
CA SER A 54 8.44 -18.11 -33.45
C SER A 54 9.29 -19.37 -33.41
N PHE A 55 8.78 -20.40 -32.77
CA PHE A 55 9.40 -21.71 -32.68
C PHE A 55 8.33 -22.79 -32.82
N PHE A 56 8.77 -23.96 -33.26
CA PHE A 56 7.99 -25.17 -33.30
C PHE A 56 8.52 -26.12 -32.23
N ARG A 57 7.61 -26.87 -31.61
CA ARG A 57 7.91 -27.88 -30.60
C ARG A 57 7.01 -29.08 -30.77
N ASP A 58 7.60 -30.26 -30.91
CA ASP A 58 6.89 -31.54 -30.92
C ASP A 58 6.15 -31.77 -29.61
N HIS A 59 5.04 -32.50 -29.69
CA HIS A 59 4.26 -32.81 -28.50
C HIS A 59 5.03 -33.63 -27.49
N HIS A 60 5.90 -34.53 -27.95
CA HIS A 60 6.75 -35.38 -27.12
C HIS A 60 8.19 -34.90 -27.22
N THR A 61 8.68 -34.29 -26.15
CA THR A 61 10.05 -33.75 -26.12
C THR A 61 10.77 -34.18 -24.85
N LEU A 62 12.01 -34.64 -24.98
CA LEU A 62 12.86 -35.03 -23.85
C LEU A 62 13.90 -33.94 -23.60
N THR A 63 13.75 -33.21 -22.49
CA THR A 63 14.69 -32.15 -22.08
C THR A 63 15.25 -32.49 -20.70
N GLU A 64 16.58 -32.56 -20.54
CA GLU A 64 17.26 -32.82 -19.26
C GLU A 64 16.66 -34.02 -18.48
N ALA A 65 16.49 -35.15 -19.18
CA ALA A 65 15.89 -36.40 -18.68
C ALA A 65 14.41 -36.31 -18.24
N HIS A 66 13.71 -35.21 -18.54
CA HIS A 66 12.28 -35.06 -18.32
C HIS A 66 11.51 -35.10 -19.64
N MET A 67 10.51 -35.99 -19.71
CA MET A 67 9.61 -36.08 -20.86
C MET A 67 8.47 -35.07 -20.69
N PHE A 68 8.32 -34.18 -21.67
CA PHE A 68 7.17 -33.31 -21.81
C PHE A 68 6.26 -33.88 -22.89
N ASP A 69 5.03 -34.20 -22.51
CA ASP A 69 3.94 -34.56 -23.42
C ASP A 69 2.90 -33.44 -23.39
N THR A 70 2.89 -32.57 -24.40
CA THR A 70 1.95 -31.43 -24.49
C THR A 70 0.60 -31.80 -25.12
N ARG A 71 0.43 -33.06 -25.53
CA ARG A 71 -0.80 -33.58 -26.14
C ARG A 71 -1.76 -34.14 -25.09
N SER A 72 -1.25 -34.96 -24.19
CA SER A 72 -2.04 -35.62 -23.14
C SER A 72 -2.07 -34.82 -21.83
N ASN A 73 -0.95 -34.18 -21.47
CA ASN A 73 -0.85 -33.43 -20.23
C ASN A 73 -1.16 -31.94 -20.45
N SER A 74 -1.64 -31.31 -19.38
CA SER A 74 -1.91 -29.87 -19.36
C SER A 74 -0.86 -29.17 -18.49
N TYR A 75 -0.37 -28.03 -18.94
CA TYR A 75 0.72 -27.29 -18.28
C TYR A 75 0.33 -25.84 -18.03
N HIS A 76 0.94 -25.24 -17.01
CA HIS A 76 0.96 -23.80 -16.92
C HIS A 76 1.92 -23.20 -17.94
N VAL A 77 1.42 -22.30 -18.78
CA VAL A 77 2.26 -21.53 -19.72
C VAL A 77 2.66 -20.23 -19.05
N MET A 78 3.96 -19.93 -19.04
CA MET A 78 4.49 -18.70 -18.47
C MET A 78 5.17 -17.88 -19.55
N LEU A 79 4.81 -16.61 -19.63
CA LEU A 79 5.53 -15.59 -20.38
C LEU A 79 6.17 -14.62 -19.39
N ALA A 80 7.49 -14.47 -19.45
CA ALA A 80 8.23 -13.57 -18.60
C ALA A 80 9.15 -12.67 -19.43
N SER A 81 9.35 -11.43 -18.98
CA SER A 81 10.26 -10.46 -19.60
C SER A 81 11.08 -9.78 -18.53
N GLY A 82 12.36 -9.52 -18.82
CA GLY A 82 13.28 -8.92 -17.88
C GLY A 82 14.66 -8.63 -18.49
N PRO A 83 15.54 -8.00 -17.71
CA PRO A 83 16.87 -7.63 -18.15
C PRO A 83 17.81 -8.83 -18.27
N LEU A 84 18.81 -8.69 -19.14
CA LEU A 84 19.96 -9.57 -19.26
C LEU A 84 21.23 -8.86 -18.76
N THR A 85 22.20 -9.61 -18.26
CA THR A 85 23.55 -9.09 -18.00
C THR A 85 24.30 -8.83 -19.30
N SER A 86 25.48 -8.18 -19.22
CA SER A 86 26.38 -8.00 -20.37
C SER A 86 26.88 -9.32 -20.96
N THR A 87 26.86 -10.40 -20.17
CA THR A 87 27.17 -11.79 -20.59
C THR A 87 25.95 -12.53 -21.14
N HIS A 88 24.81 -11.84 -21.30
CA HIS A 88 23.52 -12.42 -21.68
C HIS A 88 22.96 -13.42 -20.67
N ASP A 89 23.32 -13.33 -19.40
CA ASP A 89 22.69 -14.14 -18.34
C ASP A 89 21.38 -13.50 -17.89
N LYS A 90 20.38 -14.34 -17.60
CA LYS A 90 19.07 -13.86 -17.16
C LYS A 90 19.12 -13.34 -15.74
N LEU A 91 18.65 -12.11 -15.55
CA LEU A 91 18.31 -11.58 -14.24
C LEU A 91 16.85 -11.90 -13.91
N GLN A 92 16.45 -11.58 -12.68
CA GLN A 92 15.06 -11.75 -12.28
C GLN A 92 14.12 -10.95 -13.19
N HIS A 93 13.11 -11.62 -13.73
CA HIS A 93 12.14 -11.00 -14.63
C HIS A 93 11.41 -9.82 -13.94
N THR A 94 11.12 -8.77 -14.70
CA THR A 94 10.30 -7.64 -14.21
C THR A 94 8.82 -7.90 -14.45
N ILE A 95 8.48 -8.59 -15.54
CA ILE A 95 7.10 -8.93 -15.92
C ILE A 95 6.97 -10.46 -15.94
N ARG A 96 5.88 -10.97 -15.35
CA ARG A 96 5.53 -12.40 -15.39
C ARG A 96 4.03 -12.60 -15.52
N ARG A 97 3.64 -13.31 -16.56
CA ARG A 97 2.26 -13.72 -16.83
C ARG A 97 2.20 -15.23 -16.91
N VAL A 98 1.21 -15.82 -16.25
CA VAL A 98 1.04 -17.28 -16.20
C VAL A 98 -0.39 -17.59 -16.61
N SER A 99 -0.61 -18.71 -17.28
CA SER A 99 -1.96 -19.22 -17.49
C SER A 99 -2.65 -19.44 -16.13
N PRO A 100 -3.90 -18.98 -15.96
CA PRO A 100 -4.62 -19.12 -14.70
C PRO A 100 -4.94 -20.59 -14.38
N GLU A 101 -5.10 -21.42 -15.42
CA GLU A 101 -5.35 -22.85 -15.32
C GLU A 101 -4.33 -23.62 -16.18
N ASN A 102 -4.26 -24.92 -15.97
CA ASN A 102 -3.48 -25.82 -16.81
C ASN A 102 -4.08 -25.83 -18.22
N MET A 103 -3.24 -25.58 -19.23
CA MET A 103 -3.65 -25.52 -20.63
C MET A 103 -3.26 -26.79 -21.34
N ASN A 104 -4.22 -27.35 -22.08
CA ASN A 104 -3.94 -28.39 -23.05
C ASN A 104 -3.48 -27.72 -24.36
N LEU A 105 -2.23 -27.96 -24.75
CA LEU A 105 -1.59 -27.30 -25.90
C LEU A 105 -1.90 -27.99 -27.24
N ASN A 106 -2.73 -29.05 -27.25
CA ASN A 106 -3.23 -29.71 -28.45
C ASN A 106 -4.45 -28.99 -29.06
N LEU A 107 -5.08 -28.09 -28.31
CA LEU A 107 -6.22 -27.29 -28.77
C LEU A 107 -5.72 -25.89 -29.15
N ASN A 108 -6.21 -25.33 -30.25
CA ASN A 108 -5.88 -23.98 -30.70
C ASN A 108 -6.36 -22.94 -29.67
N TYR A 109 -5.50 -22.61 -28.69
CA TYR A 109 -5.78 -21.63 -27.66
C TYR A 109 -5.02 -20.33 -27.94
N VAL A 110 -5.75 -19.23 -28.08
CA VAL A 110 -5.21 -17.89 -27.85
C VAL A 110 -5.43 -17.58 -26.38
N SER A 111 -4.46 -17.89 -25.53
CA SER A 111 -4.54 -17.48 -24.13
C SER A 111 -3.95 -16.10 -23.92
N THR A 112 -4.76 -15.20 -23.37
CA THR A 112 -4.24 -14.02 -22.66
C THR A 112 -3.77 -14.46 -21.28
N ALA A 113 -2.47 -14.68 -21.13
CA ALA A 113 -1.87 -14.96 -19.83
C ALA A 113 -2.19 -13.79 -18.88
N LYS A 114 -2.91 -14.08 -17.79
CA LYS A 114 -3.29 -13.07 -16.79
C LYS A 114 -2.13 -12.92 -15.81
N GLU A 115 -1.87 -11.69 -15.39
CA GLU A 115 -0.78 -11.42 -14.46
C GLU A 115 -1.10 -12.04 -13.07
N GLN A 116 -0.19 -12.87 -12.56
CA GLN A 116 -0.40 -13.52 -11.26
C GLN A 116 -0.17 -12.50 -10.15
N LYS A 117 -1.26 -12.15 -9.46
CA LYS A 117 -1.24 -11.24 -8.31
C LYS A 117 -0.49 -11.84 -7.14
N ASP A 118 0.51 -11.13 -6.62
CA ASP A 118 1.28 -11.58 -5.46
C ASP A 118 0.54 -11.25 -4.17
N LEU A 119 -0.08 -12.27 -3.57
CA LEU A 119 -0.97 -12.07 -2.44
C LEU A 119 -0.28 -11.42 -1.24
N LEU A 120 0.97 -11.79 -0.97
CA LEU A 120 1.72 -11.25 0.17
C LEU A 120 2.07 -9.77 -0.03
N VAL A 121 2.39 -9.37 -1.27
CA VAL A 121 2.64 -7.97 -1.62
C VAL A 121 1.35 -7.16 -1.53
N GLN A 122 0.22 -7.74 -1.94
CA GLN A 122 -1.08 -7.08 -1.82
C GLN A 122 -1.47 -6.87 -0.37
N LEU A 123 -1.40 -7.91 0.45
CA LEU A 123 -1.69 -7.82 1.89
C LEU A 123 -0.79 -6.78 2.57
N HIS A 124 0.51 -6.74 2.24
CA HIS A 124 1.42 -5.69 2.71
C HIS A 124 0.87 -4.29 2.38
N GLY A 125 0.53 -4.04 1.11
CA GLY A 125 -0.02 -2.76 0.66
C GLY A 125 -1.32 -2.39 1.37
N SER A 126 -2.27 -3.33 1.47
CA SER A 126 -3.57 -3.11 2.12
C SER A 126 -3.43 -2.75 3.60
N LEU A 127 -2.61 -3.52 4.33
CA LEU A 127 -2.38 -3.31 5.75
C LEU A 127 -1.69 -1.96 6.01
N MET A 128 -0.70 -1.60 5.17
CA MET A 128 -0.02 -0.30 5.28
C MET A 128 -0.98 0.87 4.99
N LEU A 129 -1.84 0.77 3.98
CA LEU A 129 -2.84 1.81 3.69
C LEU A 129 -3.82 1.98 4.84
N VAL A 130 -4.37 0.89 5.38
CA VAL A 130 -5.29 0.95 6.53
C VAL A 130 -4.60 1.51 7.77
N ALA A 131 -3.36 1.09 8.05
CA ALA A 131 -2.62 1.61 9.20
C ALA A 131 -2.35 3.11 9.08
N TRP A 132 -1.76 3.57 7.98
CA TRP A 132 -1.33 4.96 7.82
C TRP A 132 -2.47 5.91 7.49
N LEU A 133 -3.26 5.58 6.47
CA LEU A 133 -4.27 6.49 5.95
C LEU A 133 -5.54 6.46 6.83
N PHE A 134 -5.94 5.33 7.41
CA PHE A 134 -7.12 5.29 8.27
C PHE A 134 -6.79 5.50 9.75
N PHE A 135 -6.07 4.56 10.38
CA PHE A 135 -5.88 4.58 11.83
C PHE A 135 -5.01 5.76 12.30
N VAL A 136 -3.84 5.98 11.69
CA VAL A 136 -2.92 7.06 12.10
C VAL A 136 -3.53 8.44 11.85
N SER A 137 -4.04 8.70 10.65
CA SER A 137 -4.66 10.00 10.31
C SER A 137 -5.84 10.33 11.24
N THR A 138 -6.74 9.38 11.45
CA THR A 138 -7.89 9.56 12.36
C THR A 138 -7.44 9.79 13.80
N SER A 139 -6.42 9.05 14.26
CA SER A 139 -5.88 9.17 15.60
C SER A 139 -5.24 10.54 15.86
N ILE A 140 -4.55 11.11 14.86
CA ILE A 140 -4.00 12.48 14.92
C ILE A 140 -5.12 13.52 14.96
N LEU A 141 -6.17 13.34 14.15
CA LEU A 141 -7.34 14.22 14.14
C LEU A 141 -8.02 14.25 15.52
N ILE A 142 -8.28 13.08 16.11
CA ILE A 142 -8.86 12.93 17.45
C ILE A 142 -7.97 13.63 18.48
N ALA A 143 -6.68 13.32 18.49
CA ALA A 143 -5.75 13.91 19.45
C ALA A 143 -5.63 15.43 19.32
N ARG A 144 -5.85 16.01 18.14
CA ARG A 144 -5.73 17.45 17.93
C ARG A 144 -7.00 18.22 18.29
N TYR A 145 -8.17 17.79 17.81
CA TYR A 145 -9.39 18.61 17.87
C TYR A 145 -10.43 18.13 18.89
N TYR A 146 -10.29 16.93 19.44
CA TYR A 146 -11.32 16.30 20.29
C TYR A 146 -10.94 16.29 21.77
N LYS A 147 -9.86 16.97 22.18
CA LYS A 147 -9.42 16.99 23.59
C LYS A 147 -10.47 17.52 24.58
N LYS A 148 -11.32 18.45 24.11
CA LYS A 148 -12.37 19.13 24.87
C LYS A 148 -13.79 18.67 24.48
N VAL A 149 -13.88 17.51 23.84
CA VAL A 149 -15.16 16.87 23.48
C VAL A 149 -15.30 15.69 24.44
N TRP A 150 -16.47 15.54 25.05
CA TRP A 150 -16.73 14.57 26.12
C TRP A 150 -15.96 14.85 27.41
N GLU A 151 -16.01 16.08 27.91
CA GLU A 151 -15.31 16.40 29.15
C GLU A 151 -15.96 15.72 30.37
N ALA A 152 -17.28 15.53 30.34
CA ALA A 152 -18.04 14.88 31.41
C ALA A 152 -17.83 13.35 31.53
N THR A 153 -17.15 12.71 30.57
CA THR A 153 -17.01 11.26 30.55
C THR A 153 -15.56 10.82 30.63
N THR A 154 -15.34 9.65 31.20
CA THR A 154 -14.04 8.97 31.20
C THR A 154 -14.24 7.54 30.74
N ILE A 155 -13.27 7.01 30.00
CA ILE A 155 -13.21 5.61 29.58
C ILE A 155 -12.03 5.01 30.31
N CYS A 156 -12.27 4.03 31.18
CA CYS A 156 -11.22 3.38 31.98
C CYS A 156 -10.33 4.38 32.74
N GLY A 157 -10.92 5.43 33.31
CA GLY A 157 -10.21 6.45 34.11
C GLY A 157 -9.40 7.48 33.29
N VAL A 158 -9.47 7.47 31.96
CA VAL A 158 -8.83 8.47 31.09
C VAL A 158 -9.83 9.20 30.21
N LYS A 159 -9.45 10.38 29.72
CA LYS A 159 -10.29 11.15 28.78
C LYS A 159 -10.50 10.35 27.47
N PRO A 160 -11.71 10.34 26.88
CA PRO A 160 -12.04 9.53 25.71
C PRO A 160 -11.08 9.71 24.52
N TRP A 161 -10.71 10.95 24.18
CA TRP A 161 -9.79 11.23 23.08
C TRP A 161 -8.44 10.51 23.25
N PHE A 162 -7.96 10.40 24.50
CA PHE A 162 -6.68 9.77 24.81
C PHE A 162 -6.78 8.25 24.74
N ALA A 163 -7.91 7.67 25.15
CA ALA A 163 -8.21 6.25 24.98
C ALA A 163 -8.24 5.87 23.50
N PHE A 164 -9.03 6.58 22.68
CA PHE A 164 -9.13 6.32 21.24
C PHE A 164 -7.79 6.50 20.53
N HIS A 165 -7.06 7.58 20.84
CA HIS A 165 -5.74 7.81 20.26
C HIS A 165 -4.78 6.64 20.53
N ARG A 166 -4.72 6.16 21.78
CA ARG A 166 -3.87 5.02 22.16
C ARG A 166 -4.27 3.74 21.45
N VAL A 167 -5.56 3.41 21.44
CA VAL A 167 -6.05 2.18 20.79
C VAL A 167 -5.73 2.20 19.29
N PHE A 168 -6.01 3.31 18.60
CA PHE A 168 -5.75 3.41 17.16
C PHE A 168 -4.25 3.36 16.84
N MET A 169 -3.40 4.00 17.66
CA MET A 169 -1.95 3.93 17.46
C MET A 169 -1.40 2.51 17.69
N ILE A 170 -1.86 1.80 18.73
CA ILE A 170 -1.45 0.40 18.98
C ILE A 170 -1.89 -0.51 17.82
N LEU A 171 -3.16 -0.40 17.39
CA LEU A 171 -3.65 -1.18 16.24
C LEU A 171 -2.85 -0.89 14.98
N SER A 172 -2.56 0.39 14.70
CA SER A 172 -1.77 0.78 13.53
C SER A 172 -0.37 0.16 13.56
N LEU A 173 0.29 0.14 14.72
CA LEU A 173 1.62 -0.43 14.88
C LEU A 173 1.62 -1.95 14.64
N MET A 174 0.61 -2.65 15.17
CA MET A 174 0.45 -4.10 14.94
C MET A 174 0.27 -4.41 13.45
N LEU A 175 -0.54 -3.62 12.74
CA LEU A 175 -0.75 -3.77 11.30
C LEU A 175 0.53 -3.50 10.51
N MET A 176 1.29 -2.45 10.87
CA MET A 176 2.58 -2.13 10.22
C MET A 176 3.61 -3.24 10.41
N ILE A 177 3.74 -3.78 11.63
CA ILE A 177 4.65 -4.90 11.92
C ILE A 177 4.25 -6.13 11.10
N ALA A 178 2.97 -6.51 11.10
CA ALA A 178 2.48 -7.63 10.30
C ALA A 178 2.78 -7.42 8.81
N ALA A 179 2.50 -6.23 8.27
CA ALA A 179 2.77 -5.90 6.88
C ALA A 179 4.27 -5.97 6.53
N LEU A 180 5.16 -5.53 7.43
CA LEU A 180 6.61 -5.66 7.23
C LEU A 180 7.06 -7.12 7.25
N VAL A 181 6.56 -7.93 8.18
CA VAL A 181 6.87 -9.37 8.23
C VAL A 181 6.47 -10.05 6.91
N LEU A 182 5.27 -9.76 6.39
CA LEU A 182 4.80 -10.33 5.12
C LEU A 182 5.71 -9.98 3.94
N ILE A 183 6.12 -8.72 3.81
CA ILE A 183 6.94 -8.29 2.67
C ILE A 183 8.38 -8.79 2.78
N PHE A 184 8.97 -8.80 3.98
CA PHE A 184 10.31 -9.36 4.19
C PHE A 184 10.34 -10.87 3.97
N TYR A 185 9.33 -11.59 4.45
CA TYR A 185 9.17 -13.02 4.16
C TYR A 185 9.05 -13.27 2.65
N ARG A 186 8.25 -12.44 1.95
CA ARG A 186 8.04 -12.62 0.51
C ARG A 186 9.27 -12.29 -0.34
N ILE A 187 10.02 -11.24 0.00
CA ILE A 187 11.19 -10.80 -0.75
C ILE A 187 12.44 -11.62 -0.37
N GLY A 188 12.50 -12.17 0.85
CA GLY A 188 13.64 -12.92 1.36
C GLY A 188 14.84 -12.03 1.75
N GLY A 189 14.63 -10.72 1.89
CA GLY A 189 15.69 -9.76 2.23
C GLY A 189 15.36 -8.33 1.81
N TRP A 190 16.41 -7.51 1.68
CA TRP A 190 16.30 -6.12 1.21
C TRP A 190 16.04 -6.06 -0.30
N SER A 191 15.14 -5.17 -0.70
CA SER A 191 14.88 -4.91 -2.12
C SER A 191 15.92 -3.93 -2.68
N LEU A 192 16.87 -4.43 -3.48
CA LEU A 192 17.81 -3.62 -4.26
C LEU A 192 17.08 -2.93 -5.43
N THR A 193 16.41 -1.81 -5.16
CA THR A 193 15.73 -0.98 -6.17
C THR A 193 16.20 0.47 -6.06
N ASN A 194 16.21 1.21 -7.18
CA ASN A 194 16.41 2.66 -7.17
C ASN A 194 15.16 3.44 -6.72
N ASN A 195 14.09 2.72 -6.38
CA ASN A 195 12.85 3.31 -5.92
C ASN A 195 12.95 3.63 -4.42
N PRO A 196 12.65 4.85 -3.97
CA PRO A 196 12.81 5.25 -2.57
C PRO A 196 11.77 4.64 -1.62
N HIS A 197 10.71 4.00 -2.12
CA HIS A 197 9.62 3.41 -1.33
C HIS A 197 10.09 2.56 -0.13
N PRO A 198 11.01 1.57 -0.29
CA PRO A 198 11.41 0.73 0.84
C PRO A 198 12.15 1.52 1.93
N ILE A 199 12.97 2.50 1.53
CA ILE A 199 13.72 3.35 2.46
C ILE A 199 12.74 4.24 3.24
N LEU A 200 11.84 4.93 2.53
CA LEU A 200 10.84 5.81 3.16
C LEU A 200 9.86 5.03 4.04
N GLY A 201 9.46 3.83 3.62
CA GLY A 201 8.59 2.93 4.39
C GLY A 201 9.24 2.47 5.69
N ILE A 202 10.52 2.08 5.66
CA ILE A 202 11.26 1.69 6.88
C ILE A 202 11.51 2.88 7.79
N VAL A 203 11.93 4.02 7.26
CA VAL A 203 12.16 5.24 8.06
C VAL A 203 10.86 5.67 8.75
N SER A 204 9.76 5.78 8.01
CA SER A 204 8.46 6.16 8.59
C SER A 204 7.98 5.17 9.66
N THR A 205 8.09 3.86 9.42
CA THR A 205 7.70 2.84 10.40
C THR A 205 8.60 2.85 11.64
N SER A 206 9.91 3.13 11.48
CA SER A 206 10.84 3.27 12.60
C SER A 206 10.47 4.46 13.49
N LEU A 207 10.13 5.61 12.88
CA LEU A 207 9.63 6.77 13.62
C LEU A 207 8.32 6.45 14.37
N ALA A 208 7.43 5.64 13.79
CA ALA A 208 6.22 5.18 14.46
C ALA A 208 6.52 4.25 15.65
N VAL A 209 7.50 3.34 15.52
CA VAL A 209 7.96 2.46 16.61
C VAL A 209 8.56 3.28 17.76
N ILE A 210 9.26 4.38 17.46
CA ILE A 210 9.85 5.28 18.48
C ILE A 210 8.76 5.98 19.32
N GLN A 211 7.57 6.21 18.77
CA GLN A 211 6.51 6.97 19.46
C GLN A 211 6.05 6.38 20.80
N PRO A 212 5.75 5.06 20.93
CA PRO A 212 5.48 4.43 22.21
C PRO A 212 6.58 4.63 23.26
N PHE A 213 7.86 4.55 22.87
CA PHE A 213 8.97 4.77 23.79
C PHE A 213 9.01 6.22 24.27
N MET A 214 8.85 7.19 23.36
CA MET A 214 8.73 8.60 23.74
C MET A 214 7.55 8.82 24.70
N ALA A 215 6.41 8.16 24.45
CA ALA A 215 5.23 8.25 25.30
C ALA A 215 5.43 7.62 26.68
N ALA A 216 6.28 6.60 26.81
CA ALA A 216 6.65 5.99 28.09
C ALA A 216 7.47 6.95 28.96
N PHE A 217 8.36 7.75 28.34
CA PHE A 217 9.14 8.80 29.02
C PHE A 217 8.37 10.12 29.22
N ARG A 218 7.05 10.14 28.98
CA ARG A 218 6.23 11.34 29.11
C ARG A 218 6.16 11.84 30.56
N CYS A 219 6.61 13.06 30.80
CA CYS A 219 6.48 13.74 32.10
C CYS A 219 5.00 13.94 32.51
N GLY A 220 4.72 14.19 33.80
CA GLY A 220 3.38 14.50 34.33
C GLY A 220 2.68 15.68 33.63
N ALA A 221 1.36 15.76 33.76
CA ALA A 221 0.56 16.77 33.04
C ALA A 221 0.90 18.23 33.42
N THR A 222 1.38 18.45 34.63
CA THR A 222 1.74 19.76 35.21
C THR A 222 3.26 20.01 35.24
N ALA A 223 4.07 19.09 34.70
CA ALA A 223 5.52 19.21 34.74
C ALA A 223 6.01 20.35 33.81
N PRO A 224 7.01 21.15 34.24
CA PRO A 224 7.48 22.33 33.47
C PRO A 224 8.02 21.95 32.09
N ASN A 225 8.68 20.79 31.98
CA ASN A 225 9.30 20.34 30.73
C ASN A 225 8.33 19.59 29.79
N ARG A 226 7.03 19.53 30.12
CA ARG A 226 6.01 18.82 29.33
C ARG A 226 5.89 19.34 27.89
N TYR A 227 6.22 20.62 27.66
CA TYR A 227 6.21 21.21 26.31
C TYR A 227 7.24 20.56 25.37
N ILE A 228 8.41 20.14 25.88
CA ILE A 228 9.46 19.48 25.10
C ILE A 228 8.93 18.17 24.55
N PHE A 229 8.34 17.33 25.43
CA PHE A 229 7.68 16.10 25.02
C PHE A 229 6.59 16.36 23.99
N ASN A 230 5.72 17.36 24.21
CA ASN A 230 4.62 17.65 23.30
C ASN A 230 5.13 18.02 21.90
N TRP A 231 6.18 18.85 21.80
CA TRP A 231 6.79 19.24 20.52
C TRP A 231 7.47 18.07 19.83
N LEU A 232 8.30 17.30 20.55
CA LEU A 232 9.00 16.16 19.97
C LEU A 232 8.02 15.08 19.50
N HIS A 233 7.04 14.72 20.34
CA HIS A 233 6.03 13.71 20.00
C HIS A 233 5.17 14.14 18.81
N TRP A 234 4.79 15.43 18.77
CA TRP A 234 4.04 16.00 17.65
C TRP A 234 4.88 15.99 16.37
N LEU A 235 6.11 16.51 16.39
CA LEU A 235 6.98 16.60 15.23
C LEU A 235 7.28 15.21 14.67
N ASN A 236 7.74 14.29 15.51
CA ASN A 236 8.06 12.92 15.11
C ASN A 236 6.86 12.22 14.46
N GLY A 237 5.67 12.38 15.04
CA GLY A 237 4.45 11.74 14.52
C GLY A 237 4.00 12.28 13.17
N ASN A 238 4.05 13.61 12.99
CA ASN A 238 3.68 14.21 11.70
C ASN A 238 4.72 13.92 10.63
N THR A 239 6.01 13.92 10.97
CA THR A 239 7.09 13.51 10.05
C THR A 239 6.92 12.06 9.61
N ALA A 240 6.60 11.14 10.54
CA ALA A 240 6.33 9.74 10.20
C ALA A 240 5.17 9.60 9.20
N LEU A 241 4.04 10.29 9.44
CA LEU A 241 2.89 10.25 8.53
C LEU A 241 3.22 10.84 7.15
N ILE A 242 3.92 11.99 7.08
CA ILE A 242 4.29 12.62 5.81
C ILE A 242 5.20 11.68 5.00
N LEU A 243 6.23 11.11 5.62
CA LEU A 243 7.14 10.17 4.96
C LEU A 243 6.39 8.90 4.49
N ALA A 244 5.45 8.40 5.28
CA ALA A 244 4.63 7.25 4.89
C ALA A 244 3.73 7.56 3.68
N VAL A 245 3.09 8.73 3.64
CA VAL A 245 2.29 9.16 2.49
C VAL A 245 3.15 9.29 1.23
N ILE A 246 4.35 9.87 1.35
CA ILE A 246 5.31 9.94 0.23
C ILE A 246 5.71 8.52 -0.21
N ALA A 247 5.98 7.61 0.73
CA ALA A 247 6.28 6.21 0.41
C ALA A 247 5.14 5.55 -0.37
N ILE A 248 3.88 5.78 0.02
CA ILE A 248 2.69 5.25 -0.69
C ILE A 248 2.64 5.76 -2.13
N PHE A 249 2.99 7.02 -2.41
CA PHE A 249 3.06 7.55 -3.78
C PHE A 249 4.14 6.89 -4.65
N PHE A 250 5.21 6.38 -4.04
CA PHE A 250 6.26 5.63 -4.75
C PHE A 250 5.96 4.14 -4.92
N ALA A 251 4.88 3.62 -4.32
CA ALA A 251 4.52 2.21 -4.43
C ALA A 251 4.15 1.79 -5.87
N PRO A 252 3.39 2.57 -6.67
CA PRO A 252 2.99 2.14 -8.01
C PRO A 252 4.13 2.00 -9.02
N SER A 253 5.24 2.70 -8.81
CA SER A 253 6.44 2.57 -9.64
C SER A 253 7.32 1.38 -9.27
N LEU A 254 6.86 0.50 -8.39
CA LEU A 254 7.43 -0.83 -8.19
C LEU A 254 6.69 -1.83 -9.07
N SER A 255 7.38 -2.45 -10.01
CA SER A 255 6.84 -3.53 -10.86
C SER A 255 6.21 -4.67 -10.03
N LYS A 256 6.78 -4.97 -8.85
CA LYS A 256 6.26 -5.96 -7.90
C LYS A 256 4.89 -5.59 -7.29
N ALA A 257 4.57 -4.30 -7.19
CA ALA A 257 3.28 -3.85 -6.67
C ALA A 257 2.14 -4.09 -7.66
N GLN A 258 2.45 -4.28 -8.95
CA GLN A 258 1.47 -4.54 -10.02
C GLN A 258 0.36 -3.48 -10.09
N LEU A 259 0.73 -2.23 -9.79
CA LEU A 259 -0.14 -1.05 -9.83
C LEU A 259 0.16 -0.16 -11.05
N GLU A 260 1.08 -0.54 -11.93
CA GLU A 260 1.44 0.26 -13.12
C GLU A 260 0.24 0.47 -14.06
N GLU A 261 -0.68 -0.50 -14.16
CA GLU A 261 -1.94 -0.34 -14.91
C GLU A 261 -3.07 0.29 -14.08
N ALA A 262 -2.82 0.62 -12.81
CA ALA A 262 -3.80 1.14 -11.87
C ALA A 262 -3.65 2.66 -11.67
N GLU A 263 -3.72 3.45 -12.74
CA GLU A 263 -3.68 4.93 -12.67
C GLU A 263 -4.69 5.50 -11.66
N TRP A 264 -5.85 4.84 -11.52
CA TRP A 264 -6.89 5.19 -10.56
C TRP A 264 -6.41 5.19 -9.09
N PHE A 265 -5.41 4.39 -8.73
CA PHE A 265 -4.89 4.30 -7.36
C PHE A 265 -4.30 5.63 -6.89
N ILE A 266 -3.50 6.27 -7.73
CA ILE A 266 -2.87 7.57 -7.41
C ILE A 266 -3.96 8.62 -7.17
N TYR A 267 -5.00 8.67 -8.03
CA TYR A 267 -6.11 9.60 -7.86
C TYR A 267 -6.85 9.39 -6.54
N VAL A 268 -7.02 8.14 -6.09
CA VAL A 268 -7.64 7.84 -4.79
C VAL A 268 -6.77 8.32 -3.62
N VAL A 269 -5.46 8.09 -3.67
CA VAL A 269 -4.54 8.56 -2.62
C VAL A 269 -4.49 10.10 -2.61
N VAL A 270 -4.46 10.76 -3.77
CA VAL A 270 -4.53 12.23 -3.88
C VAL A 270 -5.85 12.76 -3.29
N ALA A 271 -6.99 12.17 -3.66
CA ALA A 271 -8.28 12.58 -3.14
C ALA A 271 -8.35 12.44 -1.61
N PHE A 272 -7.78 11.36 -1.06
CA PHE A 272 -7.65 11.15 0.38
C PHE A 272 -6.81 12.24 1.06
N VAL A 273 -5.66 12.60 0.47
CA VAL A 273 -4.79 13.66 1.00
C VAL A 273 -5.50 15.01 0.98
N ILE A 274 -6.15 15.36 -0.13
CA ILE A 274 -6.95 16.60 -0.24
C ILE A 274 -8.04 16.62 0.83
N PHE A 275 -8.79 15.53 0.97
CA PHE A 275 -9.83 15.39 1.98
C PHE A 275 -9.30 15.59 3.40
N ASN A 276 -8.17 14.95 3.75
CA ASN A 276 -7.56 15.13 5.06
C ASN A 276 -7.13 16.58 5.31
N VAL A 277 -6.48 17.20 4.33
CA VAL A 277 -6.06 18.61 4.43
C VAL A 277 -7.27 19.53 4.62
N VAL A 278 -8.34 19.34 3.84
CA VAL A 278 -9.58 20.11 3.94
C VAL A 278 -10.21 19.95 5.31
N ILE A 279 -10.32 18.73 5.84
CA ILE A 279 -10.83 18.50 7.20
C ILE A 279 -9.97 19.21 8.25
N HIS A 280 -8.66 19.10 8.15
CA HIS A 280 -7.75 19.78 9.08
C HIS A 280 -7.94 21.30 9.04
N ILE A 281 -8.12 21.89 7.86
CA ILE A 281 -8.39 23.33 7.69
C ILE A 281 -9.75 23.70 8.31
N ILE A 282 -10.82 22.97 7.98
CA ILE A 282 -12.17 23.21 8.53
C ILE A 282 -12.15 23.14 10.06
N MET A 283 -11.52 22.10 10.62
CA MET A 283 -11.44 21.92 12.07
C MET A 283 -10.58 23.00 12.74
N GLN A 284 -9.51 23.46 12.09
CA GLN A 284 -8.67 24.56 12.57
C GLN A 284 -9.42 25.89 12.56
N LEU A 285 -10.16 26.21 11.48
CA LEU A 285 -10.99 27.42 11.39
C LEU A 285 -12.13 27.39 12.41
N HIS A 286 -12.80 26.25 12.56
CA HIS A 286 -13.84 26.07 13.56
C HIS A 286 -13.29 26.26 14.98
N GLN A 287 -12.14 25.67 15.30
CA GLN A 287 -11.50 25.86 16.61
C GLN A 287 -11.14 27.33 16.85
N TRP A 288 -10.53 28.00 15.88
CA TRP A 288 -10.22 29.43 15.97
C TRP A 288 -11.46 30.29 16.18
N GLY A 289 -12.55 30.03 15.45
CA GLY A 289 -13.82 30.73 15.62
C GLY A 289 -14.43 30.52 17.01
N MET A 290 -14.35 29.30 17.56
CA MET A 290 -14.81 29.02 18.92
C MET A 290 -13.95 29.69 19.98
N ASP A 291 -12.62 29.66 19.83
CA ASP A 291 -11.70 30.29 20.79
C ASP A 291 -11.93 31.82 20.84
N ARG A 292 -12.21 32.47 19.69
CA ARG A 292 -12.58 33.90 19.65
C ARG A 292 -13.92 34.19 20.32
N LYS A 293 -14.92 33.32 20.14
CA LYS A 293 -16.24 33.48 20.79
C LYS A 293 -16.13 33.36 22.31
N VAL A 294 -15.34 32.40 22.80
CA VAL A 294 -15.07 32.23 24.24
C VAL A 294 -14.37 33.48 24.78
N ALA A 295 -13.27 33.92 24.16
CA ALA A 295 -12.56 35.13 24.59
C ALA A 295 -13.45 36.39 24.58
N SER A 296 -14.32 36.55 23.59
CA SER A 296 -15.28 37.67 23.56
C SER A 296 -16.31 37.60 24.68
N ASN A 297 -16.79 36.40 25.04
CA ASN A 297 -17.73 36.21 26.14
C ASN A 297 -17.04 36.45 27.49
N ASP A 298 -15.80 36.00 27.68
CA ASP A 298 -15.03 36.22 28.90
C ASP A 298 -14.81 37.73 29.15
N ILE A 299 -14.50 38.50 28.09
CA ILE A 299 -14.39 39.96 28.16
C ILE A 299 -15.73 40.61 28.55
N LYS A 300 -16.85 40.17 27.95
CA LYS A 300 -18.20 40.70 28.30
C LYS A 300 -18.63 40.38 29.72
N MET A 301 -18.27 39.21 30.25
CA MET A 301 -18.58 38.80 31.62
C MET A 301 -17.77 39.62 32.64
N THR A 302 -16.49 39.87 32.34
CA THR A 302 -15.61 40.71 33.17
C THR A 302 -16.13 42.15 33.27
N ASP A 303 -16.56 42.72 32.14
CA ASP A 303 -17.10 44.09 32.07
C ASP A 303 -18.44 44.23 32.85
N ARG A 304 -19.34 43.23 32.77
CA ARG A 304 -20.57 43.20 33.57
C ARG A 304 -20.31 43.06 35.08
N SER A 305 -19.29 42.30 35.48
CA SER A 305 -18.94 42.14 36.90
C SER A 305 -18.35 43.42 37.52
N ASN A 306 -17.64 44.23 36.72
CA ASN A 306 -17.14 45.54 37.16
C ASN A 306 -18.26 46.61 37.27
N GLY A 307 -19.39 46.41 36.60
CA GLY A 307 -20.54 47.34 36.61
C GLY A 307 -21.64 47.01 37.63
N SER A 308 -21.56 45.89 38.35
CA SER A 308 -22.54 45.52 39.38
C SER A 308 -21.87 44.66 40.46
N ALA A 309 -21.61 45.27 41.62
CA ALA A 309 -21.24 44.56 42.84
C ALA A 309 -22.47 43.78 43.34
N GLY A 310 -22.63 42.54 42.90
CA GLY A 310 -23.69 41.63 43.32
C GLY A 310 -23.15 40.21 43.48
N HIS A 311 -23.45 39.60 44.63
CA HIS A 311 -23.07 38.26 45.11
C HIS A 311 -22.55 37.27 44.05
N VAL A 312 -21.32 36.79 44.26
CA VAL A 312 -20.77 35.60 43.60
C VAL A 312 -21.47 34.38 44.18
N GLU A 313 -22.53 33.92 43.54
CA GLU A 313 -23.06 32.58 43.76
C GLU A 313 -22.13 31.60 43.04
N GLU A 314 -21.57 30.65 43.79
CA GLU A 314 -20.61 29.65 43.31
C GLU A 314 -21.33 28.72 42.31
N MET A 315 -21.20 29.04 41.02
CA MET A 315 -21.84 28.29 39.94
C MET A 315 -21.25 26.86 39.92
N PRO A 316 -22.06 25.80 40.01
CA PRO A 316 -21.54 24.44 39.97
C PRO A 316 -20.83 24.25 38.63
N ILE A 317 -19.58 23.75 38.67
CA ILE A 317 -18.78 23.40 37.49
C ILE A 317 -19.51 22.26 36.77
N THR A 318 -20.52 22.60 35.97
CA THR A 318 -21.11 21.66 35.03
C THR A 318 -20.05 21.41 33.98
N LEU A 319 -19.46 20.19 33.97
CA LEU A 319 -18.58 19.75 32.89
C LEU A 319 -19.39 19.68 31.59
N LYS A 320 -19.58 20.82 30.95
CA LYS A 320 -20.18 20.95 29.63
C LYS A 320 -19.06 20.93 28.60
N ASP A 321 -19.29 20.20 27.51
CA ASP A 321 -18.39 20.20 26.37
C ASP A 321 -18.10 21.63 25.89
N ALA A 322 -16.88 21.86 25.41
CA ALA A 322 -16.53 23.16 24.84
C ALA A 322 -17.48 23.53 23.68
N PRO A 323 -17.73 24.83 23.45
CA PRO A 323 -18.56 25.31 22.35
C PRO A 323 -18.16 24.66 21.01
N GLY A 324 -19.16 24.20 20.25
CA GLY A 324 -18.95 23.48 18.99
C GLY A 324 -18.71 21.97 19.13
N GLY A 325 -18.92 21.37 20.31
CA GLY A 325 -18.85 19.92 20.51
C GLY A 325 -19.75 19.10 19.57
N GLY A 326 -20.95 19.59 19.25
CA GLY A 326 -21.87 18.95 18.31
C GLY A 326 -21.31 18.83 16.89
N PHE A 327 -20.74 19.91 16.36
CA PHE A 327 -20.09 19.91 15.04
C PHE A 327 -18.89 18.96 14.98
N ARG A 328 -18.07 18.93 16.04
CA ARG A 328 -16.94 18.00 16.13
C ARG A 328 -17.42 16.53 16.08
N ARG A 329 -18.47 16.18 16.84
CA ARG A 329 -19.06 14.83 16.83
C ARG A 329 -19.62 14.46 15.45
N PHE A 330 -20.27 15.40 14.76
CA PHE A 330 -20.75 15.22 13.39
C PHE A 330 -19.60 14.91 12.42
N VAL A 331 -18.53 15.71 12.42
CA VAL A 331 -17.35 15.47 11.58
C VAL A 331 -16.72 14.10 11.86
N LEU A 332 -16.69 13.66 13.12
CA LEU A 332 -16.18 12.34 13.47
C LEU A 332 -17.08 11.20 12.96
N GLY A 333 -18.39 11.40 12.91
CA GLY A 333 -19.34 10.42 12.34
C GLY A 333 -19.24 10.29 10.82
N VAL A 334 -18.92 11.38 10.13
CA VAL A 334 -18.73 11.40 8.66
C VAL A 334 -17.36 10.83 8.24
N LEU A 335 -16.35 10.91 9.12
CA LEU A 335 -14.99 10.44 8.81
C LEU A 335 -14.95 8.96 8.35
N PRO A 336 -15.53 7.99 9.09
CA PRO A 336 -15.56 6.59 8.67
C PRO A 336 -16.27 6.38 7.34
N GLU A 337 -17.36 7.10 7.06
CA GLU A 337 -18.14 6.98 5.83
C GLU A 337 -17.42 7.56 4.60
N CYS A 338 -16.66 8.64 4.77
CA CYS A 338 -15.79 9.16 3.71
C CYS A 338 -14.53 8.29 3.53
N HIS A 339 -14.00 7.72 4.61
CA HIS A 339 -13.00 6.65 4.55
C HIS A 339 -13.62 5.33 4.06
N LEU A 340 -14.93 5.21 3.85
CA LEU A 340 -15.53 4.05 3.18
C LEU A 340 -15.32 4.08 1.65
N CYS A 341 -14.67 5.12 1.09
CA CYS A 341 -14.03 5.03 -0.22
C CYS A 341 -13.01 3.86 -0.28
N TYR A 342 -12.59 3.35 0.90
CA TYR A 342 -11.84 2.12 1.03
C TYR A 342 -12.58 0.86 0.58
N LYS A 343 -13.92 0.86 0.39
CA LYS A 343 -14.58 -0.26 -0.31
C LYS A 343 -14.02 -0.46 -1.73
N TYR A 344 -13.52 0.60 -2.38
CA TYR A 344 -12.85 0.49 -3.68
C TYR A 344 -11.38 0.03 -3.56
N ILE A 345 -10.68 0.43 -2.49
CA ILE A 345 -9.32 -0.08 -2.19
C ILE A 345 -9.38 -1.58 -1.79
N TYR A 346 -10.37 -1.97 -0.99
CA TYR A 346 -10.68 -3.37 -0.69
C TYR A 346 -11.21 -4.10 -1.93
N SER A 347 -11.95 -3.45 -2.84
CA SER A 347 -12.35 -4.05 -4.14
C SER A 347 -11.14 -4.37 -5.04
N VAL A 348 -10.00 -3.72 -4.79
CA VAL A 348 -8.73 -3.99 -5.50
C VAL A 348 -7.93 -5.10 -4.83
N CYS A 349 -8.18 -5.28 -3.52
CA CYS A 349 -7.74 -6.41 -2.72
C CYS A 349 -8.78 -7.55 -2.66
N ASP A 350 -9.87 -7.46 -3.45
CA ASP A 350 -10.96 -8.42 -3.41
C ASP A 350 -10.50 -9.70 -4.10
N PHE A 351 -10.46 -10.73 -3.28
CA PHE A 351 -10.15 -12.12 -3.56
C PHE A 351 -11.20 -12.81 -4.45
N SER A 352 -12.28 -12.12 -4.82
CA SER A 352 -13.39 -12.73 -5.53
C SER A 352 -13.54 -12.25 -6.96
N VAL A 353 -13.51 -13.23 -7.85
CA VAL A 353 -13.94 -13.20 -9.24
C VAL A 353 -15.26 -12.43 -9.37
N LYS A 354 -15.23 -11.22 -9.94
CA LYS A 354 -16.42 -10.65 -10.57
C LYS A 354 -16.15 -10.42 -12.05
N HIS A 355 -16.72 -11.33 -12.85
CA HIS A 355 -16.82 -11.23 -14.29
C HIS A 355 -17.32 -9.84 -14.70
N ARG A 356 -16.45 -9.06 -15.34
CA ARG A 356 -16.88 -8.06 -16.32
C ARG A 356 -16.44 -8.58 -17.70
N PRO A 357 -17.35 -8.66 -18.69
CA PRO A 357 -16.96 -9.05 -20.03
C PRO A 357 -16.06 -7.95 -20.60
N PRO A 358 -14.84 -8.26 -21.09
CA PRO A 358 -14.06 -7.27 -21.79
C PRO A 358 -14.73 -6.97 -23.12
N LEU A 359 -15.07 -5.69 -23.34
CA LEU A 359 -15.36 -5.16 -24.66
C LEU A 359 -14.22 -5.56 -25.60
N MET A 360 -14.60 -6.25 -26.68
CA MET A 360 -13.70 -6.71 -27.72
C MET A 360 -12.86 -5.56 -28.27
N ARG A 361 -11.56 -5.59 -27.99
CA ARG A 361 -10.55 -5.14 -28.95
C ARG A 361 -9.76 -6.37 -29.38
N LYS A 362 -10.14 -6.88 -30.55
CA LYS A 362 -9.43 -7.93 -31.28
C LYS A 362 -7.97 -7.52 -31.43
N LYS A 363 -7.05 -8.23 -30.77
CA LYS A 363 -5.70 -8.44 -31.30
C LYS A 363 -5.52 -9.94 -31.45
N LEU A 364 -5.71 -10.36 -32.69
CA LEU A 364 -5.48 -11.70 -33.19
C LEU A 364 -3.99 -12.02 -33.00
N PHE A 365 -3.65 -13.06 -32.27
CA PHE A 365 -2.39 -13.77 -32.45
C PHE A 365 -2.74 -15.25 -32.53
N GLN A 366 -2.65 -15.78 -33.75
CA GLN A 366 -2.74 -17.20 -34.03
C GLN A 366 -1.50 -17.87 -33.42
N LEU A 367 -1.76 -18.93 -32.64
CA LEU A 367 -0.84 -20.05 -32.52
C LEU A 367 -1.25 -21.09 -33.57
#